data_AF-A0A537ELY9-F1
#
_entry.id   AF-A0A537ELY9-F1
#
_cell.length_a   1.000
_cell.length_b   1.000
_cell.length_c   1.000
_cell.angle_alpha   90.00
_cell.angle_beta   90.00
_cell.angle_gamma   90.00
#
_symmetry.space_group_name_H-M   'P 1'
#
loop_
_entity.id
_entity.type
_entity.pdbx_description
1 polymer ?
#
loop_
_entity_poly.entity_id
_entity_poly.type
_entity_poly.pdbx_seq_one_letter_code
_entity_poly.pdbx_strand_id
1 'polypeptide(L)'
;MKRRPPAQAGAFYPDTEGALRTQIQQSFLHKLGPGSIPAIPGTPNKNLLGLIVPHAGYVYSGPVAAHSYHHLGSMGLVGSIIILGPNHTGMGSG
;
A
#
# COMPACT_ATOMS: atom_id res chain seq x y z
N MET A 1 11.17 1.45 -22.96
CA MET A 1 10.30 0.89 -21.90
C MET A 1 9.04 1.75 -21.81
N LYS A 2 7.84 1.19 -21.97
CA LYS A 2 6.59 1.96 -21.76
C LYS A 2 6.41 2.19 -20.25
N ARG A 3 6.02 3.41 -19.84
CA ARG A 3 5.77 3.79 -18.44
C ARG A 3 4.29 4.05 -18.26
N ARG A 4 3.69 3.53 -17.19
CA ARG A 4 2.31 3.82 -16.80
C ARG A 4 2.31 4.96 -15.77
N PRO A 5 1.79 6.16 -16.08
CA PRO A 5 1.71 7.24 -15.11
C PRO A 5 0.73 6.92 -13.96
N PRO A 6 0.90 7.54 -12.79
CA PRO A 6 0.00 7.34 -11.65
C PRO A 6 -1.35 8.03 -11.88
N ALA A 7 -2.29 7.34 -12.53
CA ALA A 7 -3.56 7.90 -12.99
C ALA A 7 -4.45 8.56 -11.91
N GLN A 8 -4.29 8.16 -10.63
CA GLN A 8 -5.13 8.64 -9.53
C GLN A 8 -4.41 9.57 -8.54
N ALA A 9 -3.18 9.97 -8.86
CA ALA A 9 -2.45 10.98 -8.10
C ALA A 9 -3.22 12.32 -8.12
N GLY A 10 -3.32 12.97 -6.96
CA GLY A 10 -4.10 14.20 -6.76
C GLY A 10 -5.58 13.97 -6.48
N ALA A 11 -6.11 12.76 -6.70
CA ALA A 11 -7.51 12.41 -6.45
C ALA A 11 -7.67 11.41 -5.28
N PHE A 12 -7.01 10.25 -5.36
CA PHE A 12 -7.09 9.20 -4.33
C PHE A 12 -6.01 9.34 -3.25
N TYR A 13 -4.90 9.95 -3.61
CA TYR A 13 -3.72 10.17 -2.77
C TYR A 13 -2.97 11.40 -3.30
N PRO A 14 -2.13 12.08 -2.49
CA PRO A 14 -1.36 13.25 -2.89
C PRO A 14 -0.49 12.99 -4.13
N ASP A 15 -0.37 13.99 -4.99
CA ASP A 15 0.41 13.95 -6.23
C ASP A 15 1.89 14.29 -6.05
N THR A 16 2.29 14.78 -4.88
CA THR A 16 3.70 15.06 -4.54
C THR A 16 4.29 13.99 -3.63
N GLU A 17 5.57 13.67 -3.81
CA GLU A 17 6.28 12.66 -3.02
C GLU A 17 6.22 12.98 -1.51
N GLY A 18 6.51 14.23 -1.12
CA GLY A 18 6.56 14.64 0.28
C GLY A 18 5.21 14.45 0.98
N ALA A 19 4.13 14.97 0.38
CA ALA A 19 2.79 14.83 0.93
C ALA A 19 2.33 13.36 0.97
N LEU A 20 2.66 12.57 -0.05
CA LEU A 20 2.33 11.16 -0.10
C LEU A 20 3.04 10.37 1.01
N ARG A 21 4.35 10.60 1.23
CA ARG A 21 5.11 9.97 2.32
C ARG A 21 4.52 10.32 3.68
N THR A 22 4.19 11.59 3.90
CA THR A 22 3.54 12.03 5.15
C THR A 22 2.20 11.33 5.35
N GLN A 23 1.34 11.26 4.33
CA GLN A 23 0.04 10.61 4.46
C GLN A 23 0.16 9.09 4.70
N ILE A 24 1.12 8.42 4.08
CA ILE A 24 1.41 7.01 4.35
C ILE A 24 1.86 6.84 5.80
N GLN A 25 2.83 7.62 6.27
CA GLN A 25 3.29 7.56 7.66
C GLN A 25 2.16 7.83 8.65
N GLN A 26 1.31 8.83 8.38
CA GLN A 26 0.12 9.10 9.18
C GLN A 26 -0.84 7.91 9.20
N SER A 27 -1.00 7.18 8.08
CA SER A 27 -1.84 5.98 8.04
C SER A 27 -1.32 4.88 8.97
N PHE A 28 -0.01 4.67 9.03
CA PHE A 28 0.60 3.73 9.98
C PHE A 28 0.40 4.17 11.43
N LEU A 29 0.55 5.46 11.73
CA LEU A 29 0.46 6.00 13.09
C LEU A 29 -0.97 6.34 13.53
N HIS A 30 -1.95 6.21 12.64
CA HIS A 30 -3.34 6.55 12.92
C HIS A 30 -3.94 5.60 13.97
N LYS A 31 -4.92 6.07 14.75
CA LYS A 31 -5.64 5.26 15.76
C LYS A 31 -6.34 4.01 15.21
N LEU A 32 -6.66 4.01 13.91
CA LEU A 32 -7.24 2.86 13.19
C LEU A 32 -6.20 2.05 12.43
N GLY A 33 -4.95 2.53 12.39
CA GLY A 33 -3.81 1.85 11.80
C GLY A 33 -3.06 1.01 12.84
N PRO A 34 -1.90 0.45 12.46
CA PRO A 34 -1.07 -0.38 13.34
C PRO A 34 -0.41 0.38 14.50
N GLY A 35 -0.50 1.71 14.52
CA GLY A 35 0.07 2.57 15.57
C GLY A 35 1.60 2.67 15.56
N SER A 36 2.28 2.05 14.58
CA SER A 36 3.73 2.02 14.49
C SER A 36 4.19 1.78 13.05
N ILE A 37 5.47 2.06 12.78
CA ILE A 37 6.14 1.69 11.54
C ILE A 37 6.81 0.34 11.76
N PRO A 38 6.64 -0.65 10.86
CA PRO A 38 7.25 -1.96 11.05
C PRO A 38 8.77 -1.87 10.98
N ALA A 39 9.46 -2.59 11.87
CA ALA A 39 10.87 -2.88 11.69
C ALA A 39 11.04 -3.96 10.63
N ILE A 40 11.99 -3.76 9.71
CA ILE A 40 12.30 -4.72 8.64
C ILE A 40 13.39 -5.67 9.16
N PRO A 41 13.12 -6.98 9.32
CA PRO A 41 14.13 -7.93 9.74
C PRO A 41 15.18 -8.16 8.63
N GLY A 42 16.41 -8.51 9.04
CA GLY A 42 17.50 -8.83 8.10
C GLY A 42 17.29 -10.14 7.34
N THR A 43 16.49 -11.06 7.89
CA THR A 43 16.12 -12.33 7.26
C THR A 43 14.60 -12.39 7.05
N PRO A 44 14.12 -12.50 5.80
CA PRO A 44 12.69 -12.57 5.53
C PRO A 44 12.05 -13.87 6.04
N ASN A 45 10.91 -13.75 6.71
CA ASN A 45 10.00 -14.84 6.99
C ASN A 45 9.05 -15.01 5.78
N LYS A 46 9.01 -16.21 5.18
CA LYS A 46 8.27 -16.46 3.94
C LYS A 46 6.88 -17.08 4.15
N ASN A 47 6.34 -17.04 5.36
CA ASN A 47 5.04 -17.66 5.67
C ASN A 47 3.81 -16.82 5.24
N LEU A 48 4.00 -15.75 4.46
CA LEU A 48 2.90 -14.92 3.96
C LEU A 48 2.43 -15.43 2.60
N LEU A 49 1.20 -15.95 2.54
CA LEU A 49 0.60 -16.40 1.28
C LEU A 49 0.02 -15.23 0.46
N GLY A 50 -0.48 -14.19 1.12
CA GLY A 50 -1.08 -13.03 0.46
C GLY A 50 -1.73 -12.07 1.46
N LEU A 51 -2.14 -10.91 0.96
CA LEU A 51 -2.82 -9.86 1.72
C LEU A 51 -4.07 -9.41 0.95
N ILE A 52 -5.13 -9.09 1.68
CA ILE A 52 -6.31 -8.41 1.13
C ILE A 52 -6.26 -6.98 1.63
N VAL A 53 -6.15 -6.03 0.70
CA VAL A 53 -5.92 -4.61 1.02
C VAL A 53 -7.02 -3.76 0.37
N PRO A 54 -7.67 -2.86 1.13
CA PRO A 54 -8.65 -1.94 0.55
C PRO A 54 -7.97 -0.94 -0.40
N HIS A 55 -8.71 -0.50 -1.43
CA HIS A 55 -8.16 0.36 -2.50
C HIS A 55 -8.91 1.70 -2.67
N ALA A 56 -9.64 2.14 -1.65
CA ALA A 56 -10.26 3.47 -1.66
C ALA A 56 -9.19 4.58 -1.49
N GLY A 57 -9.62 5.84 -1.56
CA GLY A 57 -8.73 6.98 -1.29
C GLY A 57 -8.10 6.88 0.11
N TYR A 58 -6.85 7.32 0.25
CA TYR A 58 -6.05 7.11 1.46
C TYR A 58 -6.66 7.75 2.71
N VAL A 59 -7.42 8.84 2.57
CA VAL A 59 -8.18 9.46 3.67
C VAL A 59 -9.19 8.49 4.29
N TYR A 60 -9.75 7.58 3.49
CA TYR A 60 -10.77 6.63 3.92
C TYR A 60 -10.19 5.29 4.35
N SER A 61 -9.27 4.72 3.55
CA SER A 61 -8.79 3.35 3.76
C SER A 61 -7.31 3.23 4.12
N GLY A 62 -6.56 4.32 4.11
CA GLY A 62 -5.11 4.32 4.39
C GLY A 62 -4.75 3.63 5.71
N PRO A 63 -5.36 4.03 6.85
CA PRO A 63 -5.09 3.38 8.13
C PRO A 63 -5.38 1.87 8.14
N VAL A 64 -6.47 1.44 7.50
CA VAL A 64 -6.83 0.01 7.42
C VAL A 64 -5.84 -0.76 6.54
N ALA A 65 -5.46 -0.19 5.39
CA ALA A 65 -4.46 -0.76 4.50
C ALA A 65 -3.08 -0.90 5.19
N ALA A 66 -2.73 0.05 6.07
CA ALA A 66 -1.46 0.05 6.79
C ALA A 66 -1.24 -1.19 7.67
N HIS A 67 -2.30 -1.85 8.19
CA HIS A 67 -2.15 -3.12 8.92
C HIS A 67 -1.53 -4.22 8.05
N SER A 68 -1.98 -4.33 6.79
CA SER A 68 -1.46 -5.33 5.85
C SER A 68 0.00 -5.05 5.50
N TYR A 69 0.34 -3.78 5.24
CA TYR A 69 1.70 -3.39 4.91
C TYR A 69 2.64 -3.42 6.12
N HIS A 70 2.12 -3.20 7.33
CA HIS A 70 2.88 -3.39 8.57
C HIS A 70 3.27 -4.85 8.73
N HIS A 71 2.31 -5.76 8.60
CA HIS A 71 2.57 -7.20 8.65
C HIS A 71 3.59 -7.62 7.58
N LEU A 72 3.44 -7.15 6.33
CA LEU A 72 4.43 -7.39 5.27
C LEU A 72 5.83 -6.91 5.67
N GLY A 73 5.95 -5.67 6.15
CA GLY A 73 7.23 -5.08 6.55
C GLY A 73 7.90 -5.87 7.68
N SER A 74 7.11 -6.30 8.68
CA SER A 74 7.59 -7.12 9.80
C SER A 74 8.05 -8.51 9.39
N MET A 75 7.67 -8.99 8.21
CA MET A 75 8.14 -10.26 7.65
C MET A 75 9.41 -10.12 6.81
N GLY A 76 9.86 -8.89 6.50
CA GLY A 76 11.04 -8.63 5.70
C GLY A 76 10.74 -8.38 4.22
N LEU A 77 11.78 -7.99 3.48
CA LEU A 77 11.62 -7.62 2.08
C LEU A 77 11.43 -8.83 1.18
N VAL A 78 10.46 -8.73 0.27
CA VAL A 78 10.21 -9.72 -0.78
C VAL A 78 10.73 -9.21 -2.12
N GLY A 79 11.32 -10.09 -2.92
CA GLY A 79 11.91 -9.70 -4.22
C GLY A 79 10.89 -9.51 -5.35
N SER A 80 9.66 -10.03 -5.20
CA SER A 80 8.62 -9.93 -6.21
C SER A 80 7.24 -9.90 -5.57
N ILE A 81 6.33 -9.09 -6.12
CA ILE A 81 4.97 -8.90 -5.62
C ILE A 81 4.02 -8.97 -6.81
N ILE A 82 2.94 -9.74 -6.68
CA ILE A 82 1.82 -9.76 -7.62
C ILE A 82 0.69 -8.96 -6.98
N ILE A 83 0.19 -7.93 -7.69
CA ILE A 83 -0.95 -7.13 -7.24
C ILE A 83 -2.13 -7.46 -8.14
N LEU A 84 -3.20 -8.00 -7.55
CA LEU A 84 -4.44 -8.32 -8.23
C LEU A 84 -5.52 -7.34 -7.77
N GLY A 85 -6.19 -6.69 -8.73
CA GLY A 85 -7.28 -5.76 -8.46
C GLY A 85 -8.42 -5.97 -9.48
N PRO A 86 -9.68 -5.75 -9.06
CA PRO A 86 -10.81 -5.85 -9.97
C PRO A 86 -10.74 -4.74 -11.03
N ASN A 87 -11.30 -5.03 -12.21
CA ASN A 87 -11.51 -4.04 -13.24
C ASN A 87 -12.87 -3.34 -13.03
N HIS A 88 -12.84 -2.10 -12.53
CA HIS A 88 -14.04 -1.30 -12.27
C HIS A 88 -14.65 -0.66 -13.53
N THR A 89 -13.94 -0.64 -14.66
CA THR A 89 -14.48 -0.06 -15.91
C THR A 89 -15.20 -1.09 -16.77
N GLY A 90 -14.98 -2.40 -16.50
CA GLY A 90 -15.48 -3.48 -17.33
C GLY A 90 -14.81 -3.59 -18.72
N MET A 91 -13.86 -2.71 -19.04
CA MET A 91 -13.18 -2.69 -20.34
C MET A 91 -11.78 -3.29 -20.23
N GLY A 92 -11.47 -4.26 -21.10
CA GLY A 92 -10.16 -4.93 -21.15
C GLY A 92 -9.06 -4.08 -21.82
N SER A 93 -7.83 -4.23 -21.32
CA SER A 93 -6.57 -3.58 -21.75
C SER A 93 -6.72 -2.16 -22.31
N GLY A 94 -7.03 -1.21 -21.42
CA GLY A 94 -6.65 0.20 -21.63
C GLY A 94 -5.14 0.41 -21.61
#